data_AF-A0A7S2FFR6-F1
#
_entry.id   AF-A0A7S2FFR6-F1
#
_cell.length_a   1.000
_cell.length_b   1.000
_cell.length_c   1.000
_cell.angle_alpha   90.00
_cell.angle_beta   90.00
_cell.angle_gamma   90.00
#
_symmetry.space_group_name_H-M   'P 1'
#
loop_
_entity.id
_entity.type
_entity.pdbx_description
1 polymer ?
#
loop_
_entity_poly.entity_id
_entity_poly.type
_entity_poly.pdbx_seq_one_letter_code
_entity_poly.pdbx_strand_id
1 'polypeptide(L)'
;ASCKVPFYDDDVTDPVCSETWTSSLFATTEKNTIELERAFDLCPWNEMGTLQDARAMLGLSRTSRHLSSADGTEEQETELRFIRSALKEVRGRLVLFPHNFLHSTQLQPARLTQALLGRRAFQ
;
A
#
# COMPACT_ATOMS: atom_id res chain seq x y z
N ALA A 1 -1.54 -32.76 15.82
CA ALA A 1 -2.38 -31.56 15.64
C ALA A 1 -1.45 -30.39 15.39
N SER A 2 -1.59 -29.71 14.25
CA SER A 2 -0.77 -28.52 13.94
C SER A 2 -1.21 -27.39 14.87
N CYS A 3 -0.34 -26.98 15.78
CA CYS A 3 -0.59 -25.89 16.70
C CYS A 3 -0.62 -24.61 15.86
N LYS A 4 -1.83 -24.09 15.61
CA LYS A 4 -2.00 -22.73 15.09
C LYS A 4 -1.56 -21.79 16.21
N VAL A 5 -0.31 -21.39 16.15
CA VAL A 5 0.23 -20.33 16.99
C VAL A 5 -0.53 -19.04 16.70
N PRO A 6 -1.32 -18.50 17.65
CA PRO A 6 -1.90 -17.17 17.52
C PRO A 6 -0.79 -16.11 17.65
N PHE A 7 -1.10 -14.87 17.27
CA PHE A 7 -0.26 -13.67 17.13
C PHE A 7 0.70 -13.28 18.30
N TYR A 8 0.91 -14.12 19.32
CA TYR A 8 1.69 -13.85 20.53
C TYR A 8 3.07 -14.54 20.61
N ASP A 9 3.51 -15.27 19.57
CA ASP A 9 4.79 -16.01 19.63
C ASP A 9 6.02 -15.24 19.14
N ASP A 10 5.85 -14.02 18.61
CA ASP A 10 6.98 -13.10 18.60
C ASP A 10 7.07 -12.55 20.03
N ASP A 11 8.16 -12.85 20.72
CA ASP A 11 8.42 -12.40 22.08
C ASP A 11 8.63 -10.86 22.07
N VAL A 12 7.53 -10.11 21.97
CA VAL A 12 7.51 -8.63 22.03
C VAL A 12 7.56 -8.13 23.48
N THR A 13 8.03 -8.98 24.39
CA THR A 13 8.10 -8.67 25.83
C THR A 13 9.14 -7.59 26.10
N ASP A 14 10.19 -7.51 25.26
CA ASP A 14 11.13 -6.40 25.24
C ASP A 14 11.01 -5.60 23.91
N PRO A 15 10.27 -4.48 23.91
CA PRO A 15 10.02 -3.69 22.70
C PRO A 15 11.24 -2.92 22.19
N VAL A 16 12.32 -2.84 22.97
CA VAL A 16 13.55 -2.14 22.58
C VAL A 16 14.69 -3.10 22.22
N CYS A 17 14.49 -4.40 22.41
CA CYS A 17 15.50 -5.37 22.01
C CYS A 17 15.64 -5.37 20.48
N SER A 18 16.89 -5.47 20.02
CA SER A 18 17.21 -5.40 18.59
C SER A 18 16.45 -6.44 17.78
N GLU A 19 16.24 -7.64 18.32
CA GLU A 19 15.55 -8.75 17.66
C GLU A 19 14.05 -8.46 17.45
N THR A 20 13.35 -8.00 18.48
CA THR A 20 11.95 -7.56 18.37
C THR A 20 11.81 -6.40 17.38
N TRP A 21 12.77 -5.47 17.38
CA TRP A 21 12.75 -4.34 16.44
C TRP A 21 12.98 -4.77 14.99
N THR A 22 14.02 -5.55 14.70
CA THR A 22 14.39 -5.91 13.32
C THR A 22 13.61 -7.10 12.78
N SER A 23 13.55 -8.19 13.53
CA SER A 23 13.00 -9.48 13.08
C SER A 23 11.48 -9.52 13.15
N SER A 24 10.86 -8.81 14.10
CA SER A 24 9.40 -8.81 14.25
C SER A 24 8.78 -7.53 13.68
N LEU A 25 9.16 -6.35 14.18
CA LEU A 25 8.49 -5.11 13.81
C LEU A 25 8.86 -4.66 12.39
N PHE A 26 10.16 -4.46 12.11
CA PHE A 26 10.60 -3.96 10.82
C PHE A 26 10.28 -4.94 9.68
N ALA A 27 10.61 -6.22 9.83
CA ALA A 27 10.32 -7.23 8.81
C ALA A 27 8.82 -7.38 8.51
N THR A 28 7.95 -7.35 9.54
CA THR A 28 6.49 -7.37 9.33
C THR A 28 6.03 -6.12 8.58
N THR A 29 6.54 -4.96 8.97
CA THR A 29 6.18 -3.67 8.38
C THR A 29 6.62 -3.61 6.91
N GLU A 30 7.82 -4.09 6.59
CA GLU A 30 8.33 -4.22 5.22
C GLU A 30 7.49 -5.19 4.39
N LYS A 31 7.22 -6.40 4.91
CA LYS A 31 6.38 -7.39 4.23
C LYS A 31 4.99 -6.84 3.93
N ASN A 32 4.33 -6.21 4.92
CA ASN A 32 3.01 -5.61 4.74
C ASN A 32 3.02 -4.54 3.65
N THR A 33 4.06 -3.71 3.61
CA THR A 33 4.21 -2.66 2.59
C THR A 33 4.26 -3.27 1.20
N ILE A 34 5.13 -4.27 1.00
CA ILE A 34 5.29 -4.97 -0.29
C ILE A 34 3.99 -5.63 -0.74
N GLU A 35 3.27 -6.32 0.16
CA GLU A 35 2.02 -6.99 -0.19
C GLU A 35 0.90 -6.00 -0.52
N LEU A 36 0.85 -4.85 0.15
CA LEU A 36 -0.13 -3.80 -0.16
C LEU A 36 0.19 -3.08 -1.48
N GLU A 37 1.45 -2.72 -1.70
CA GLU A 37 1.91 -2.14 -2.97
C GLU A 37 1.60 -3.09 -4.13
N ARG A 38 1.84 -4.40 -3.97
CA ARG A 38 1.45 -5.42 -4.96
C ARG A 38 -0.06 -5.53 -5.13
N ALA A 39 -0.84 -5.48 -4.07
CA ALA A 39 -2.29 -5.66 -4.16
C ALA A 39 -2.98 -4.47 -4.86
N PHE A 40 -2.56 -3.25 -4.55
CA PHE A 40 -3.32 -2.04 -4.93
C PHE A 40 -2.65 -1.18 -5.99
N ASP A 41 -1.32 -1.12 -6.04
CA ASP A 41 -0.63 -0.07 -6.80
C ASP A 41 0.38 -0.61 -7.83
N LEU A 42 0.69 -1.91 -7.77
CA LEU A 42 1.70 -2.65 -8.55
C LEU A 42 3.11 -2.08 -8.57
N CYS A 43 3.37 -1.00 -7.85
CA CYS A 43 4.62 -0.27 -7.88
C CYS A 43 4.94 0.25 -6.48
N PRO A 44 6.22 0.21 -6.08
CA PRO A 44 6.63 0.78 -4.81
C PRO A 44 6.30 2.27 -4.71
N TRP A 45 5.69 2.69 -3.62
CA TRP A 45 5.32 4.09 -3.41
C TRP A 45 6.54 5.01 -3.45
N ASN A 46 7.68 4.54 -2.95
CA ASN A 46 8.94 5.28 -2.96
C ASN A 46 9.55 5.50 -4.36
N GLU A 47 9.03 4.84 -5.41
CA GLU A 47 9.43 5.10 -6.80
C GLU A 47 8.63 6.25 -7.45
N MET A 48 7.53 6.67 -6.82
CA MET A 48 6.65 7.70 -7.35
C MET A 48 7.13 9.10 -6.93
N GLY A 49 8.19 9.58 -7.57
CA GLY A 49 8.83 10.85 -7.23
C GLY A 49 8.05 12.11 -7.62
N THR A 50 7.17 12.01 -8.63
CA THR A 50 6.35 13.13 -9.12
C THR A 50 4.86 12.83 -9.11
N LEU A 51 4.03 13.89 -9.17
CA LEU A 51 2.58 13.74 -9.36
C LEU A 51 2.21 13.03 -10.67
N GLN A 52 3.07 13.11 -11.69
CA GLN A 52 2.84 12.42 -12.95
C GLN A 52 3.06 10.91 -12.80
N ASP A 53 4.10 10.50 -12.07
CA ASP A 53 4.37 9.09 -11.76
C ASP A 53 3.24 8.51 -10.90
N ALA A 54 2.86 9.22 -9.84
CA ALA A 54 1.73 8.82 -8.99
C ALA A 54 0.43 8.72 -9.79
N ARG A 55 0.17 9.62 -10.75
CA ARG A 55 -1.02 9.53 -11.63
C ARG A 55 -0.96 8.33 -12.56
N ALA A 56 0.20 8.03 -13.13
CA ALA A 56 0.38 6.90 -14.04
C ALA A 56 0.22 5.56 -13.33
N MET A 57 0.76 5.44 -12.11
CA MET A 57 0.84 4.18 -11.38
C MET A 57 -0.39 3.94 -10.48
N LEU A 58 -0.82 4.95 -9.72
CA LEU A 58 -1.98 4.84 -8.82
C LEU A 58 -3.31 5.12 -9.54
N GLY A 59 -3.26 5.59 -10.78
CA GLY A 59 -4.47 5.95 -11.53
C GLY A 59 -5.23 7.13 -10.92
N LEU A 60 -4.56 8.12 -10.32
CA LEU A 60 -5.18 9.26 -9.59
C LEU A 60 -6.19 10.12 -10.40
N SER A 61 -6.44 9.83 -11.68
CA SER A 61 -7.58 10.37 -12.42
C SER A 61 -8.92 9.71 -12.04
N ARG A 62 -8.89 8.54 -11.41
CA ARG A 62 -9.99 7.80 -10.78
C ARG A 62 -9.38 6.87 -9.71
N THR A 63 -9.47 7.26 -8.44
CA THR A 63 -9.31 6.40 -7.24
C THR A 63 -8.68 5.01 -7.49
N SER A 64 -7.39 4.87 -7.13
CA SER A 64 -6.66 3.61 -6.80
C SER A 64 -7.28 2.35 -7.39
N ARG A 65 -6.68 1.75 -8.44
CA ARG A 65 -7.06 0.46 -9.08
C ARG A 65 -8.33 -0.18 -8.46
N HIS A 66 -9.47 0.46 -8.64
CA HIS A 66 -10.74 -0.19 -8.43
C HIS A 66 -10.88 -0.99 -9.70
N LEU A 67 -10.56 -2.28 -9.59
CA LEU A 67 -10.89 -3.36 -10.52
C LEU A 67 -11.07 -2.81 -11.92
N SER A 68 -9.98 -2.77 -12.69
CA SER A 68 -10.01 -2.21 -14.04
C SER A 68 -11.04 -2.91 -14.92
N SER A 69 -11.36 -4.14 -14.54
CA SER A 69 -12.40 -5.03 -15.01
C SER A 69 -13.80 -4.57 -14.62
N ALA A 70 -14.76 -4.72 -15.54
CA ALA A 70 -16.17 -4.48 -15.23
C ALA A 70 -16.70 -5.46 -14.16
N ASP A 71 -17.72 -5.03 -13.42
CA ASP A 71 -18.35 -5.89 -12.41
C ASP A 71 -18.92 -7.16 -13.03
N GLY A 72 -18.61 -8.31 -12.43
CA GLY A 72 -19.09 -9.63 -12.84
C GLY A 72 -18.30 -10.29 -13.97
N THR A 73 -17.12 -9.78 -14.34
CA THR A 73 -16.24 -10.45 -15.32
C THR A 73 -15.23 -11.40 -14.67
N GLU A 74 -14.72 -12.35 -15.45
CA GLU A 74 -13.70 -13.32 -15.00
C GLU A 74 -12.38 -12.62 -14.62
N GLU A 75 -12.05 -11.52 -15.31
CA GLU A 75 -10.90 -10.69 -14.99
C GLU A 75 -11.05 -10.04 -13.61
N GLN A 76 -12.26 -9.56 -13.27
CA GLN A 76 -12.53 -9.00 -11.95
C GLN A 76 -12.37 -10.07 -10.85
N GLU A 77 -12.91 -11.27 -11.07
CA GLU A 77 -12.77 -12.36 -10.10
C GLU A 77 -11.31 -12.76 -9.90
N THR A 78 -10.51 -12.71 -10.97
CA THR A 78 -9.08 -12.98 -10.94
C THR A 78 -8.31 -11.90 -10.18
N GLU A 79 -8.58 -10.61 -10.46
CA GLU A 79 -8.03 -9.46 -9.73
C GLU A 79 -8.38 -9.54 -8.23
N LEU A 80 -9.65 -9.83 -7.90
CA LEU A 80 -10.11 -9.98 -6.52
C LEU A 80 -9.45 -11.17 -5.82
N ARG A 81 -9.23 -12.29 -6.52
CA ARG A 81 -8.55 -13.46 -5.96
C ARG A 81 -7.09 -13.14 -5.64
N PHE A 82 -6.42 -12.41 -6.53
CA PHE A 82 -5.06 -11.94 -6.32
C PHE A 82 -4.97 -11.00 -5.11
N ILE A 83 -5.82 -9.97 -5.04
CA ILE A 83 -5.88 -9.03 -3.91
C ILE A 83 -6.14 -9.77 -2.59
N ARG A 84 -7.13 -10.68 -2.58
CA ARG A 84 -7.44 -11.50 -1.39
C ARG A 84 -6.27 -12.40 -0.98
N SER A 85 -5.47 -12.87 -1.93
CA SER A 85 -4.27 -13.67 -1.63
C SER A 85 -3.19 -12.82 -0.99
N ALA A 86 -2.89 -11.64 -1.54
CA ALA A 86 -1.92 -10.71 -0.97
C ALA A 86 -2.34 -10.23 0.43
N LEU A 87 -3.63 -9.89 0.62
CA LEU A 87 -4.16 -9.44 1.91
C LEU A 87 -4.15 -10.53 3.01
N LYS A 88 -4.10 -11.81 2.66
CA LYS A 88 -3.94 -12.90 3.64
C LYS A 88 -2.53 -12.94 4.23
N GLU A 89 -1.54 -12.45 3.49
CA GLU A 89 -0.15 -12.42 3.92
C GLU A 89 0.18 -11.21 4.80
N VAL A 90 -0.67 -10.17 4.77
CA VAL A 90 -0.57 -8.97 5.59
C VAL A 90 -0.92 -9.29 7.05
N ARG A 91 -0.05 -8.89 7.98
CA ARG A 91 -0.20 -9.13 9.42
C ARG A 91 -0.29 -7.81 10.19
N GLY A 92 -1.38 -7.59 10.92
CA GLY A 92 -1.57 -6.35 11.66
C GLY A 92 -1.87 -5.16 10.74
N ARG A 93 -1.41 -3.96 11.11
CA ARG A 93 -1.70 -2.69 10.39
C ARG A 93 -0.47 -1.81 10.15
N LEU A 94 0.70 -2.26 10.57
CA LEU A 94 1.94 -1.50 10.41
C LEU A 94 2.42 -1.57 8.97
N VAL A 95 2.80 -0.43 8.41
CA VAL A 95 3.38 -0.27 7.08
C VAL A 95 4.51 0.76 7.13
N LEU A 96 5.46 0.67 6.21
CA LEU A 96 6.55 1.62 6.11
C LEU A 96 6.00 2.92 5.55
N PHE A 97 6.41 4.03 6.14
CA PHE A 97 6.07 5.33 5.61
C PHE A 97 6.89 5.61 4.34
N PRO A 98 6.27 6.00 3.21
CA PRO A 98 6.99 6.20 1.96
C PRO A 98 7.65 7.60 1.92
N HIS A 99 8.83 7.72 2.52
CA HIS A 99 9.58 8.97 2.64
C HIS A 99 9.95 9.63 1.30
N ASN A 100 10.09 8.84 0.24
CA ASN A 100 10.45 9.33 -1.10
C ASN A 100 9.22 9.60 -1.98
N PHE A 101 8.00 9.36 -1.48
CA PHE A 101 6.80 9.65 -2.24
C PHE A 101 6.68 11.14 -2.54
N LEU A 102 6.52 11.49 -3.82
CA LEU A 102 6.41 12.85 -4.32
C LEU A 102 7.59 13.77 -3.99
N HIS A 103 8.77 13.22 -3.65
CA HIS A 103 9.92 13.99 -3.21
C HIS A 103 10.41 15.05 -4.22
N SER A 104 10.15 14.84 -5.52
CA SER A 104 10.51 15.76 -6.60
C SER A 104 9.43 16.79 -6.92
N THR A 105 8.28 16.74 -6.23
CA THR A 105 7.19 17.70 -6.41
C THR A 105 7.19 18.74 -5.30
N GLN A 106 7.17 20.02 -5.66
CA GLN A 106 6.89 21.06 -4.68
C GLN A 106 5.41 21.00 -4.27
N LEU A 107 5.14 20.41 -3.10
CA LEU A 107 3.82 20.23 -2.52
C LEU A 107 3.30 21.55 -1.93
N GLN A 108 2.86 22.46 -2.79
CA GLN A 108 2.12 23.65 -2.35
C GLN A 108 0.65 23.28 -2.14
N PRO A 109 0.01 23.69 -1.02
CA PRO A 109 -1.37 23.33 -0.70
C PRO A 109 -2.36 23.60 -1.86
N ALA A 110 -2.26 24.78 -2.50
CA ALA A 110 -3.13 25.15 -3.62
C ALA A 110 -2.98 24.21 -4.85
N ARG A 111 -1.76 23.74 -5.11
CA ARG A 111 -1.46 22.83 -6.25
C ARG A 111 -1.89 21.40 -5.95
N LEU A 112 -1.75 20.95 -4.70
CA LEU A 112 -2.26 19.66 -4.23
C LEU A 112 -3.79 19.58 -4.33
N THR A 113 -4.50 20.62 -3.89
CA THR A 113 -5.95 20.69 -3.99
C THR A 113 -6.43 20.59 -5.45
N GLN A 114 -5.77 21.30 -6.37
CA GLN A 114 -6.06 21.19 -7.81
C GLN A 114 -5.67 19.82 -8.41
N ALA A 115 -4.63 19.17 -7.87
CA ALA A 115 -4.19 17.88 -8.36
C ALA A 115 -5.09 16.72 -7.90
N LEU A 116 -5.70 16.83 -6.72
CA LEU A 116 -6.57 15.84 -6.09
C LEU A 116 -8.05 16.03 -6.47
N LEU A 117 -8.52 17.27 -6.59
CA LEU A 117 -9.85 17.59 -7.08
C LEU A 117 -9.79 17.65 -8.60
N GLY A 118 -10.07 16.53 -9.27
CA GLY A 118 -10.12 16.49 -10.73
C GLY A 118 -10.94 17.66 -11.31
N ARG A 119 -10.57 18.10 -12.53
CA ARG A 119 -11.09 19.29 -13.27
C ARG A 119 -12.60 19.59 -13.19
N ARG A 120 -13.44 18.65 -12.79
CA ARG A 120 -14.90 18.78 -12.68
C ARG A 120 -15.40 19.59 -11.48
N ALA A 121 -14.56 19.89 -10.48
CA ALA A 121 -14.99 20.64 -9.29
C ALA A 121 -14.93 22.18 -9.45
N PHE A 122 -14.42 22.69 -10.58
CA PHE A 122 -14.19 24.13 -10.81
C PHE A 122 -14.79 24.65 -12.13
N GLN A 123 -15.78 23.94 -12.68
CA GLN A 123 -16.64 24.43 -13.76
C GLN A 123 -18.05 24.60 -13.22
#